data_AF-A0AB94IHU2-F1
#
_entry.id   AF-A0AB94IHU2-F1
#
_cell.length_a   1.000
_cell.length_b   1.000
_cell.length_c   1.000
_cell.angle_alpha   90.00
_cell.angle_beta   90.00
_cell.angle_gamma   90.00
#
_symmetry.space_group_name_H-M   'P 1'
#
loop_
_entity.id
_entity.type
_entity.pdbx_description
1 polymer ?
#
loop_
_entity_poly.entity_id
_entity_poly.type
_entity_poly.pdbx_seq_one_letter_code
_entity_poly.pdbx_strand_id
1 'polypeptide(L)'
;MFKKLLKMDKKFLIVLALLIGVFLSFSTVKTMAYLDSPGFCQNCHTMKSVYSSFVDSTHSDLQCNDCHLPHKSEIGKLFFKGRAGMTHIYFNTLGTDDIPDVIQATDRTKDIMNDNCISCHKSTLSNVSHDAKDMCISCHKTVPHGKGFKDDHYNKPPKSGELLENKGGF
;
A
#
# COMPACT_ATOMS: atom_id res chain seq x y z
N MET A 1 -13.87 -26.66 -29.90
CA MET A 1 -14.37 -26.51 -28.50
C MET A 1 -15.65 -25.67 -28.42
N PHE A 2 -15.69 -24.45 -28.97
CA PHE A 2 -16.87 -23.55 -28.92
C PHE A 2 -18.18 -24.14 -29.48
N LYS A 3 -18.13 -24.91 -30.58
CA LYS A 3 -19.32 -25.56 -31.18
C LYS A 3 -19.93 -26.67 -30.29
N LYS A 4 -19.19 -27.23 -29.33
CA LYS A 4 -19.72 -28.20 -28.34
C LYS A 4 -20.42 -27.50 -27.17
N LEU A 5 -19.88 -26.36 -26.73
CA LEU A 5 -20.49 -25.51 -25.71
C LEU A 5 -21.86 -25.00 -26.14
N LEU A 6 -22.01 -24.53 -27.38
CA LEU A 6 -23.29 -24.06 -27.93
C LEU A 6 -24.38 -25.15 -28.07
N LYS A 7 -24.02 -26.43 -27.96
CA LYS A 7 -24.96 -27.57 -28.00
C LYS A 7 -25.45 -28.01 -26.60
N MET A 8 -24.87 -27.47 -25.52
CA MET A 8 -25.29 -27.78 -24.16
C MET A 8 -26.54 -26.99 -23.78
N ASP A 9 -27.30 -27.48 -22.79
CA ASP A 9 -28.47 -26.77 -22.28
C ASP A 9 -28.08 -25.36 -21.83
N LYS A 10 -28.76 -24.35 -22.37
CA LYS A 10 -28.55 -22.94 -22.03
C LYS A 10 -28.70 -22.70 -20.52
N LYS A 11 -29.60 -23.43 -19.84
CA LYS A 11 -29.75 -23.35 -18.38
C LYS A 11 -28.49 -23.83 -17.66
N PHE A 12 -27.91 -24.95 -18.11
CA PHE A 12 -26.66 -25.47 -17.57
C PHE A 12 -25.50 -24.48 -17.78
N LEU A 13 -25.39 -23.88 -18.98
CA LEU A 13 -24.36 -22.88 -19.26
C LEU A 13 -24.49 -21.63 -18.38
N ILE A 14 -25.72 -21.17 -18.15
CA ILE A 14 -25.98 -20.01 -17.27
C ILE A 14 -25.58 -20.35 -15.83
N VAL A 15 -25.97 -21.52 -15.31
CA VAL A 15 -25.60 -21.95 -13.96
C VAL A 15 -24.07 -22.07 -13.83
N LEU A 16 -23.42 -22.68 -14.82
CA LEU A 16 -21.96 -22.80 -14.82
C LEU A 16 -21.27 -21.42 -14.86
N ALA A 17 -21.76 -20.50 -15.69
CA ALA A 17 -21.22 -19.14 -15.75
C ALA A 17 -21.41 -18.39 -14.43
N LEU A 18 -22.55 -18.55 -13.76
CA LEU A 18 -22.79 -17.96 -12.44
C LEU A 18 -21.85 -18.54 -11.38
N LEU A 19 -21.65 -19.86 -11.36
CA LEU A 19 -20.71 -20.50 -10.43
C LEU A 19 -19.27 -20.02 -10.65
N ILE A 20 -18.83 -19.92 -11.90
CA ILE A 20 -17.52 -19.36 -12.25
C ILE A 20 -17.43 -17.90 -11.82
N GLY A 21 -18.48 -17.10 -12.06
CA GLY A 21 -18.55 -15.71 -11.66
C GLY A 21 -18.38 -15.54 -10.15
N VAL A 22 -19.14 -16.29 -9.35
CA VAL A 22 -19.05 -16.26 -7.88
C VAL A 22 -17.66 -16.69 -7.41
N PHE A 23 -17.11 -17.76 -7.97
CA PHE A 23 -15.76 -18.24 -7.62
C PHE A 23 -14.69 -17.18 -7.92
N LEU A 24 -14.75 -16.55 -9.10
CA LEU A 24 -13.81 -15.49 -9.47
C LEU A 24 -13.95 -14.28 -8.56
N SER A 25 -15.17 -13.82 -8.28
CA SER A 25 -15.41 -12.70 -7.37
C SER A 25 -14.84 -12.96 -5.97
N PHE A 26 -15.11 -14.14 -5.39
CA PHE A 26 -14.57 -14.50 -4.08
C PHE A 26 -13.05 -14.53 -4.08
N SER A 27 -12.46 -15.14 -5.11
CA SER A 27 -11.00 -15.24 -5.27
C SER A 27 -10.35 -13.86 -5.40
N THR A 28 -10.97 -12.95 -6.18
CA THR A 28 -10.49 -11.58 -6.33
C THR A 28 -10.50 -10.83 -5.01
N VAL A 29 -11.61 -10.89 -4.24
CA VAL A 29 -11.70 -10.19 -2.95
C VAL A 29 -10.63 -10.69 -1.97
N LYS A 30 -10.46 -12.03 -1.86
CA LYS A 30 -9.43 -12.62 -0.99
C LYS A 30 -8.02 -12.23 -1.42
N THR A 31 -7.76 -12.22 -2.72
CA THR A 31 -6.47 -11.82 -3.27
C THR A 31 -6.18 -10.35 -2.96
N MET A 32 -7.15 -9.45 -3.17
CA MET A 32 -6.97 -8.03 -2.89
C MET A 32 -6.70 -7.76 -1.41
N ALA A 33 -7.42 -8.45 -0.51
CA ALA A 33 -7.16 -8.36 0.93
C ALA A 33 -5.76 -8.87 1.29
N TYR A 34 -5.31 -9.99 0.71
CA TYR A 34 -3.96 -10.48 0.94
C TYR A 34 -2.89 -9.49 0.45
N LEU A 35 -3.08 -8.91 -0.74
CA LEU A 35 -2.17 -7.91 -1.30
C LEU A 35 -2.11 -6.60 -0.48
N ASP A 36 -3.05 -6.37 0.44
CA ASP A 36 -3.04 -5.24 1.38
C ASP A 36 -2.30 -5.57 2.69
N SER A 37 -2.07 -6.85 2.95
CA SER A 37 -1.60 -7.35 4.24
C SER A 37 -0.09 -7.21 4.45
N PRO A 38 0.35 -7.09 5.72
CA PRO A 38 1.77 -7.12 6.07
C PRO A 38 2.44 -8.44 5.64
N GLY A 39 1.68 -9.54 5.63
CA GLY A 39 2.15 -10.84 5.15
C GLY A 39 2.55 -10.86 3.67
N PHE A 40 1.87 -10.08 2.83
CA PHE A 40 2.26 -9.90 1.43
C PHE A 40 3.47 -8.96 1.31
N CYS A 41 3.42 -7.79 1.97
CA CYS A 41 4.43 -6.75 1.85
C CYS A 41 5.83 -7.20 2.29
N GLN A 42 5.93 -8.10 3.27
CA GLN A 42 7.23 -8.61 3.75
C GLN A 42 7.95 -9.58 2.80
N ASN A 43 7.31 -10.00 1.70
CA ASN A 43 7.93 -10.94 0.76
C ASN A 43 9.12 -10.34 0.00
N CYS A 44 9.24 -9.00 -0.03
CA CYS A 44 10.42 -8.32 -0.54
C CYS A 44 11.38 -8.01 0.62
N HIS A 45 12.68 -8.32 0.47
CA HIS A 45 13.67 -8.08 1.52
C HIS A 45 13.77 -6.60 1.91
N THR A 46 13.55 -5.69 0.96
CA THR A 46 13.56 -4.23 1.13
C THR A 46 12.51 -3.75 2.12
N MET A 47 11.44 -4.53 2.33
CA MET A 47 10.33 -4.19 3.23
C MET A 47 10.43 -4.87 4.60
N LYS A 48 11.45 -5.71 4.87
CA LYS A 48 11.53 -6.47 6.13
C LYS A 48 11.65 -5.61 7.37
N SER A 49 12.44 -4.53 7.32
CA SER A 49 12.58 -3.60 8.46
C SER A 49 11.26 -2.91 8.79
N VAL A 50 10.58 -2.43 7.74
CA VAL A 50 9.24 -1.84 7.81
C VAL A 50 8.24 -2.82 8.42
N TYR A 51 8.19 -4.07 7.92
CA TYR A 51 7.34 -5.11 8.47
C TYR A 51 7.62 -5.40 9.96
N SER A 52 8.90 -5.58 10.32
CA SER A 52 9.30 -5.89 11.69
C SER A 52 8.86 -4.81 12.67
N SER A 53 8.99 -3.53 12.28
CA SER A 53 8.53 -2.42 13.11
C SER A 53 7.00 -2.32 13.19
N PHE A 54 6.30 -2.70 12.13
CA PHE A 54 4.85 -2.65 12.04
C PHE A 54 4.21 -3.66 12.99
N VAL A 55 4.69 -4.90 12.99
CA VAL A 55 4.15 -5.97 13.86
C VAL A 55 4.42 -5.75 15.34
N ASP A 56 5.39 -4.89 15.68
CA ASP A 56 5.70 -4.46 17.06
C ASP A 56 5.01 -3.13 17.45
N SER A 57 4.17 -2.58 16.56
CA SER A 57 3.51 -1.29 16.76
C SER A 57 2.09 -1.42 17.30
N THR A 58 1.52 -0.31 17.78
CA THR A 58 0.10 -0.23 18.17
C THR A 58 -0.86 -0.38 16.98
N HIS A 59 -0.36 -0.39 15.75
CA HIS A 59 -1.16 -0.56 14.53
C HIS A 59 -1.00 -1.97 13.93
N SER A 60 -0.36 -2.91 14.64
CA SER A 60 -0.04 -4.26 14.14
C SER A 60 -1.25 -5.07 13.64
N ASP A 61 -2.44 -4.76 14.15
CA ASP A 61 -3.69 -5.44 13.78
C ASP A 61 -4.32 -4.89 12.49
N LEU A 62 -3.75 -3.83 11.91
CA LEU A 62 -4.19 -3.24 10.64
C LEU A 62 -3.52 -3.91 9.43
N GLN A 63 -3.96 -3.52 8.24
CA GLN A 63 -3.27 -3.81 6.99
C GLN A 63 -2.26 -2.69 6.67
N CYS A 64 -1.16 -2.99 5.98
CA CYS A 64 -0.20 -1.94 5.57
C CYS A 64 -0.90 -0.86 4.75
N ASN A 65 -1.80 -1.28 3.86
CA ASN A 65 -2.53 -0.38 2.99
C ASN A 65 -3.67 0.38 3.68
N ASP A 66 -3.97 0.10 4.94
CA ASP A 66 -4.87 0.96 5.73
C ASP A 66 -4.24 2.34 5.95
N CYS A 67 -2.90 2.41 6.00
CA CYS A 67 -2.16 3.67 5.99
C CYS A 67 -1.70 4.08 4.58
N HIS A 68 -1.19 3.15 3.77
CA HIS A 68 -0.46 3.46 2.55
C HIS A 68 -1.30 3.62 1.27
N LEU A 69 -2.60 3.29 1.28
CA LEU A 69 -3.50 3.48 0.13
C LEU A 69 -4.64 4.46 0.43
N PRO A 70 -5.18 5.15 -0.60
CA PRO A 70 -6.31 6.04 -0.40
C PRO A 70 -7.61 5.25 -0.20
N HIS A 71 -8.44 5.66 0.76
CA HIS A 71 -9.75 5.03 1.05
C HIS A 71 -10.97 5.86 0.63
N LYS A 72 -10.76 7.03 0.02
CA LYS A 72 -11.86 7.91 -0.43
C LYS A 72 -12.66 7.31 -1.61
N SER A 73 -12.08 6.39 -2.36
CA SER A 73 -12.70 5.72 -3.52
C SER A 73 -12.03 4.39 -3.79
N GLU A 74 -12.81 3.33 -3.96
CA GLU A 74 -12.31 1.99 -4.33
C GLU A 74 -11.59 1.98 -5.67
N ILE A 75 -12.06 2.78 -6.64
CA ILE A 75 -11.41 2.91 -7.95
C ILE A 75 -10.06 3.62 -7.78
N GLY A 76 -10.03 4.68 -6.96
CA GLY A 76 -8.79 5.39 -6.63
C GLY A 76 -7.78 4.49 -5.92
N LYS A 77 -8.24 3.68 -4.96
CA LYS A 77 -7.44 2.66 -4.27
C LYS A 77 -6.83 1.68 -5.26
N LEU A 78 -7.64 1.11 -6.16
CA LEU A 78 -7.19 0.11 -7.13
C LEU A 78 -6.16 0.69 -8.11
N PHE A 79 -6.40 1.91 -8.62
CA PHE A 79 -5.46 2.57 -9.52
C PHE A 79 -4.12 2.86 -8.83
N PHE A 80 -4.16 3.42 -7.61
CA PHE A 80 -2.95 3.71 -6.85
C PHE A 80 -2.19 2.42 -6.52
N LYS A 81 -2.90 1.37 -6.08
CA LYS A 81 -2.33 0.05 -5.79
C LYS A 81 -1.62 -0.54 -7.01
N GLY A 82 -2.26 -0.52 -8.17
CA GLY A 82 -1.69 -1.02 -9.40
C GLY A 82 -0.42 -0.26 -9.79
N ARG A 83 -0.47 1.07 -9.73
CA ARG A 83 0.69 1.92 -10.07
C ARG A 83 1.85 1.72 -9.09
N ALA A 84 1.60 1.81 -7.78
CA ALA A 84 2.61 1.59 -6.76
C ALA A 84 3.21 0.17 -6.83
N GLY A 85 2.37 -0.86 -7.01
CA GLY A 85 2.81 -2.24 -7.16
C GLY A 85 3.72 -2.45 -8.37
N MET A 86 3.37 -1.90 -9.54
CA MET A 86 4.23 -1.97 -10.73
C MET A 86 5.57 -1.25 -10.51
N THR A 87 5.56 -0.08 -9.86
CA THR A 87 6.77 0.66 -9.53
C THR A 87 7.68 -0.12 -8.57
N HIS A 88 7.12 -0.71 -7.51
CA HIS A 88 7.90 -1.52 -6.57
C HIS A 88 8.50 -2.76 -7.24
N ILE A 89 7.74 -3.45 -8.10
CA ILE A 89 8.23 -4.61 -8.85
C ILE A 89 9.37 -4.21 -9.78
N TYR A 90 9.22 -3.10 -10.52
CA TYR A 90 10.27 -2.60 -11.42
C TYR A 90 11.58 -2.36 -10.67
N PHE A 91 11.55 -1.63 -9.56
CA PHE A 91 12.76 -1.34 -8.78
C PHE A 91 13.34 -2.60 -8.13
N ASN A 92 12.50 -3.50 -7.64
CA ASN A 92 12.96 -4.74 -7.04
C ASN A 92 13.36 -5.83 -8.09
N THR A 93 13.45 -5.48 -9.37
CA THR A 93 13.84 -6.42 -10.44
C THR A 93 14.83 -5.82 -11.45
N LEU A 94 14.43 -4.76 -12.16
CA LEU A 94 15.20 -4.18 -13.27
C LEU A 94 15.92 -2.88 -12.87
N GLY A 95 15.34 -2.11 -11.94
CA GLY A 95 15.88 -0.83 -11.47
C GLY A 95 16.51 -0.90 -10.08
N THR A 96 17.09 -2.05 -9.69
CA THR A 96 17.59 -2.23 -8.32
C THR A 96 18.74 -1.28 -7.99
N ASP A 97 19.58 -0.95 -8.97
CA ASP A 97 20.68 0.00 -8.82
C ASP A 97 20.19 1.44 -8.58
N ASP A 98 18.93 1.74 -8.89
CA ASP A 98 18.33 3.07 -8.68
C ASP A 98 17.71 3.22 -7.28
N ILE A 99 17.57 2.12 -6.51
CA ILE A 99 17.01 2.17 -5.16
C ILE A 99 17.97 2.92 -4.22
N PRO A 100 17.56 4.03 -3.59
CA PRO A 100 18.41 4.78 -2.68
C PRO A 100 18.74 3.98 -1.42
N ASP A 101 19.87 4.31 -0.80
CA ASP A 101 20.26 3.78 0.52
C ASP A 101 19.17 4.05 1.58
N VAL A 102 18.45 5.17 1.44
CA VAL A 102 17.31 5.54 2.28
C VAL A 102 16.04 5.66 1.43
N ILE A 103 15.12 4.71 1.61
CA ILE A 103 13.81 4.75 0.97
C ILE A 103 12.91 5.73 1.71
N GLN A 104 12.43 6.75 1.00
CA GLN A 104 11.49 7.73 1.53
C GLN A 104 10.12 7.57 0.88
N ALA A 105 9.07 7.93 1.61
CA ALA A 105 7.75 8.06 1.04
C ALA A 105 7.69 9.30 0.13
N THR A 106 7.01 9.17 -1.01
CA THR A 106 6.68 10.29 -1.89
C THR A 106 5.77 11.27 -1.17
N ASP A 107 5.78 12.55 -1.55
CA ASP A 107 4.95 13.56 -0.89
C ASP A 107 3.45 13.23 -1.06
N ARG A 108 3.07 12.65 -2.21
CA ARG A 108 1.75 12.07 -2.45
C ARG A 108 1.37 10.97 -1.45
N THR A 109 2.30 10.05 -1.15
CA THR A 109 2.04 8.96 -0.19
C THR A 109 1.92 9.52 1.23
N LYS A 110 2.69 10.55 1.57
CA LYS A 110 2.57 11.25 2.86
C LYS A 110 1.19 11.88 3.05
N ASP A 111 0.66 12.54 2.03
CA ASP A 111 -0.68 13.13 2.08
C ASP A 111 -1.76 12.06 2.29
N ILE A 112 -1.67 10.93 1.58
CA ILE A 112 -2.57 9.79 1.74
C ILE A 112 -2.51 9.23 3.17
N MET A 113 -1.30 9.03 3.70
CA MET A 113 -1.13 8.56 5.08
C MET A 113 -1.74 9.54 6.08
N ASN A 114 -1.54 10.84 5.88
CA ASN A 114 -2.08 11.87 6.77
C ASN A 114 -3.62 11.91 6.73
N ASP A 115 -4.22 11.82 5.54
CA ASP A 115 -5.66 11.66 5.36
C ASP A 115 -6.20 10.45 6.12
N ASN A 116 -5.49 9.32 6.06
CA ASN A 116 -5.88 8.08 6.71
C ASN A 116 -5.74 8.16 8.25
N CYS A 117 -4.70 8.85 8.76
CA CYS A 117 -4.59 9.18 10.17
C CYS A 117 -5.83 9.96 10.64
N ILE A 118 -6.18 11.03 9.93
CA ILE A 118 -7.33 11.88 10.29
C ILE A 118 -8.64 11.10 10.19
N SER A 119 -8.80 10.25 9.17
CA SER A 119 -10.00 9.42 8.98
C SER A 119 -10.28 8.53 10.20
N CYS A 120 -9.26 7.81 10.69
CA CYS A 120 -9.41 6.91 11.82
C CYS A 120 -9.43 7.64 13.18
N HIS A 121 -8.63 8.69 13.34
CA HIS A 121 -8.51 9.44 14.60
C HIS A 121 -9.47 10.63 14.72
N LYS A 122 -10.44 10.76 13.80
CA LYS A 122 -11.38 11.88 13.74
C LYS A 122 -12.03 12.23 15.07
N SER A 123 -12.40 11.23 15.86
CA SER A 123 -13.06 11.41 17.17
C SER A 123 -12.15 12.05 18.22
N THR A 124 -10.84 11.81 18.17
CA THR A 124 -9.86 12.43 19.07
C THR A 124 -9.50 13.85 18.60
N LEU A 125 -9.61 14.11 17.30
CA LEU A 125 -9.26 15.40 16.69
C LEU A 125 -10.42 16.42 16.71
N SER A 126 -11.66 16.00 16.96
CA SER A 126 -12.83 16.87 16.78
C SER A 126 -12.88 18.10 17.69
N ASN A 127 -12.17 18.07 18.82
CA ASN A 127 -12.18 19.15 19.81
C ASN A 127 -10.80 19.81 19.99
N VAL A 128 -9.84 19.55 19.08
CA VAL A 128 -8.48 20.06 19.18
C VAL A 128 -8.02 20.59 17.83
N SER A 129 -7.41 21.77 17.82
CA SER A 129 -6.74 22.30 16.62
C SER A 129 -5.52 21.45 16.30
N HIS A 130 -5.43 21.01 15.05
CA HIS A 130 -4.36 20.13 14.56
C HIS A 130 -3.60 20.76 13.38
N ASP A 131 -3.57 22.11 13.34
CA ASP A 131 -2.90 22.96 12.36
C ASP A 131 -1.49 23.41 12.79
N ALA A 132 -1.04 23.04 13.99
CA ALA A 132 0.29 23.41 14.50
C ALA A 132 1.47 22.83 13.69
N LYS A 133 1.22 21.76 12.93
CA LYS A 133 2.17 21.10 12.02
C LYS A 133 1.41 20.57 10.80
N ASP A 134 2.13 20.45 9.68
CA ASP A 134 1.53 20.04 8.40
C ASP A 134 1.01 18.59 8.40
N MET A 135 1.55 17.72 9.27
CA MET A 135 1.22 16.30 9.31
C MET A 135 1.19 15.73 10.73
N CYS A 136 0.35 14.72 10.97
CA CYS A 136 0.27 14.01 12.23
C CYS A 136 1.64 13.43 12.64
N ILE A 137 2.36 12.85 11.67
CA ILE A 137 3.67 12.21 11.89
C ILE A 137 4.82 13.19 12.20
N SER A 138 4.58 14.50 12.09
CA SER A 138 5.55 15.52 12.52
C SER A 138 5.74 15.53 14.03
N CYS A 139 4.68 15.24 14.79
CA CYS A 139 4.73 15.01 16.23
C CYS A 139 4.80 13.51 16.56
N HIS A 140 4.01 12.68 15.88
CA HIS A 140 3.97 11.22 16.08
C HIS A 140 5.10 10.50 15.34
N LYS A 141 6.35 10.89 15.64
CA LYS A 141 7.55 10.54 14.88
C LYS A 141 7.89 9.04 14.85
N THR A 142 7.38 8.26 15.80
CA THR A 142 7.61 6.81 15.89
C THR A 142 6.54 5.99 15.18
N VAL A 143 5.44 6.61 14.71
CA VAL A 143 4.40 5.92 13.94
C VAL A 143 4.94 5.43 12.60
N PRO A 144 5.73 6.23 11.84
CA PRO A 144 6.46 5.72 10.68
C PRO A 144 7.57 4.75 11.12
N HIS A 145 7.21 3.47 11.21
CA HIS A 145 8.12 2.34 11.30
C HIS A 145 9.07 2.33 12.51
N GLY A 146 8.61 2.89 13.65
CA GLY A 146 9.28 2.73 14.94
C GLY A 146 10.51 3.62 15.16
N LYS A 147 11.21 3.35 16.26
CA LYS A 147 12.45 4.06 16.61
C LYS A 147 13.60 3.52 15.77
N GLY A 148 14.40 4.42 15.18
CA GLY A 148 15.56 4.06 14.35
C GLY A 148 15.28 3.97 12.85
N PHE A 149 14.02 4.05 12.41
CA PHE A 149 13.71 4.15 10.98
C PHE A 149 14.23 5.46 10.36
N LYS A 150 14.16 6.55 11.12
CA LYS A 150 14.79 7.83 10.78
C LYS A 150 16.10 7.97 11.54
N ASP A 151 17.18 7.49 10.95
CA ASP A 151 18.53 7.68 11.46
C ASP A 151 19.15 9.00 10.97
N ASP A 152 20.43 9.22 11.26
CA ASP A 152 21.16 10.42 10.82
C ASP A 152 21.33 10.51 9.29
N HIS A 153 21.07 9.43 8.55
CA HIS A 153 21.10 9.40 7.10
C HIS A 153 19.75 9.76 6.48
N TYR A 154 18.65 9.62 7.22
CA TYR A 154 17.30 9.78 6.69
C TYR A 154 17.04 11.15 6.04
N ASN A 155 17.60 12.23 6.62
CA ASN A 155 17.44 13.59 6.10
C ASN A 155 18.59 14.03 5.19
N LYS A 156 19.58 13.17 4.92
CA LYS A 156 20.68 13.53 4.02
C LYS A 156 20.16 13.64 2.59
N PRO A 157 20.65 14.62 1.81
CA PRO A 157 20.32 14.68 0.41
C PRO A 157 20.81 13.39 -0.24
N PRO A 158 19.96 12.73 -1.02
CA PRO A 158 20.32 11.50 -1.69
C PRO A 158 21.42 11.72 -2.73
N LYS A 159 22.17 10.66 -3.05
CA LYS A 159 23.34 10.76 -3.93
C LYS A 159 22.88 10.93 -5.38
N SER A 160 23.66 11.67 -6.17
CA SER A 160 23.41 11.83 -7.60
C SER A 160 23.39 10.47 -8.29
N GLY A 161 22.28 10.14 -8.97
CA GLY A 161 22.03 8.83 -9.59
C GLY A 161 20.99 7.97 -8.87
N GLU A 162 20.60 8.30 -7.64
CA GLU A 162 19.50 7.65 -6.94
C GLU A 162 18.12 8.14 -7.47
N LEU A 163 17.01 7.50 -7.11
CA LEU A 163 15.65 7.87 -7.55
C LEU A 163 15.17 9.25 -7.07
N LEU A 164 15.57 10.33 -7.74
CA LEU A 164 15.46 11.70 -7.21
C LEU A 164 14.45 12.66 -7.84
N GLU A 165 13.79 12.30 -8.93
CA GLU A 165 12.72 13.17 -9.41
C GLU A 165 11.43 13.02 -8.58
N ASN A 166 11.18 11.86 -7.96
CA ASN A 166 9.95 11.60 -7.18
C ASN A 166 10.17 10.95 -5.80
N LYS A 167 11.39 10.89 -5.26
CA LYS A 167 11.69 10.33 -3.92
C LYS A 167 11.12 8.91 -3.71
N GLY A 168 11.51 7.94 -4.55
CA GLY A 168 11.19 6.51 -4.34
C GLY A 168 10.10 5.90 -5.24
N GLY A 169 9.54 6.65 -6.19
CA GLY A 169 8.54 6.13 -7.14
C GLY A 169 7.45 7.15 -7.44
N PHE A 170 6.31 6.71 -7.97
CA PHE A 170 5.16 7.59 -8.26
C PHE A 170 4.63 8.40 -7.05
#